data_AF-A0A6V7ULI0-F1
#
_entry.id   AF-A0A6V7ULI0-F1
#
_cell.length_a   1.000
_cell.length_b   1.000
_cell.length_c   1.000
_cell.angle_alpha   90.00
_cell.angle_beta   90.00
_cell.angle_gamma   90.00
#
_symmetry.space_group_name_H-M   'P 1'
#
loop_
_entity.id
_entity.type
_entity.pdbx_description
1 polymer ?
#
loop_
_entity_poly.entity_id
_entity_poly.type
_entity_poly.pdbx_seq_one_letter_code
_entity_poly.pdbx_strand_id
1 'polypeptide(L)'
;MARALLGVSLEKNIFFFQLTTSIVYLTGAVLIGSSVAEMFIRDKFGQSAMGKLVIAELAIPHPLLILIGCCSSTIGAGMQSLTGAPRLLQAISADDVIPFLRPFQKTDKRGEPIRAIFLTLCICWLGILIAVIENITALITQFFLMCYLGVNAACALQSLLKAPGWRPSFRYFHWSLSTLGAFLCIAVMFISAWYFALVAIFIGAAVYKYIEYAGAEKEWGDGLKGLALSAARFALLNVDSRGIMHTRNWRPQILVLYPSKKMEQLYSNLENTRKGLLAFVAQLKAGKGLTLIAECIEGQFAQISKSDICTIKEELQDAVKESRIRGFCDVW
;
A
#
# COMPACT_ATOMS: atom_id res chain seq x y z
N MET A 1 17.31 -19.22 11.83
CA MET A 1 16.93 -19.43 13.24
C MET A 1 16.79 -18.11 14.01
N ALA A 2 17.81 -17.24 14.04
CA ALA A 2 17.76 -15.96 14.78
C ALA A 2 16.62 -15.01 14.35
N ARG A 3 16.35 -14.84 13.04
CA ARG A 3 15.23 -14.02 12.54
C ARG A 3 13.85 -14.53 12.96
N ALA A 4 13.67 -15.85 13.04
CA ALA A 4 12.41 -16.46 13.48
C ALA A 4 12.20 -16.30 14.99
N LEU A 5 13.27 -16.43 15.79
CA LEU A 5 13.23 -16.19 17.23
C LEU A 5 12.98 -14.72 17.58
N LEU A 6 13.56 -13.79 16.82
CA LEU A 6 13.29 -12.36 16.91
C LEU A 6 11.82 -12.03 16.59
N GLY A 7 11.25 -12.62 15.54
CA GLY A 7 9.83 -12.45 15.19
C GLY A 7 8.89 -12.92 16.29
N VAL A 8 9.10 -14.13 16.81
CA VAL A 8 8.26 -14.70 17.88
C VAL A 8 8.38 -13.90 19.20
N SER A 9 9.57 -13.39 19.52
CA SER A 9 9.76 -12.52 20.69
C SER A 9 9.01 -11.19 20.52
N LEU A 10 9.13 -10.58 19.34
CA LEU A 10 8.50 -9.29 19.05
C LEU A 10 6.97 -9.36 19.11
N GLU A 11 6.35 -10.39 18.51
CA GLU A 11 4.90 -10.59 18.54
C GLU A 11 4.36 -10.74 19.98
N LYS A 12 5.01 -11.58 20.79
CA LYS A 12 4.61 -11.81 22.19
C LYS A 12 4.74 -10.55 23.03
N ASN A 13 5.85 -9.82 22.87
CA ASN A 13 6.12 -8.61 23.65
C ASN A 13 5.09 -7.52 23.33
N ILE A 14 4.78 -7.29 22.05
CA ILE A 14 3.80 -6.26 21.65
C ILE A 14 2.42 -6.57 22.24
N PHE A 15 1.96 -7.82 22.14
CA PHE A 15 0.66 -8.21 22.69
C PHE A 15 0.62 -8.02 24.21
N PHE A 16 1.70 -8.41 24.91
CA PHE A 16 1.80 -8.24 26.35
C PHE A 16 1.78 -6.76 26.78
N PHE A 17 2.52 -5.88 26.07
CA PHE A 17 2.50 -4.45 26.34
C PHE A 17 1.12 -3.83 26.09
N GLN A 18 0.45 -4.20 25.00
CA GLN A 18 -0.89 -3.72 24.69
C GLN A 18 -1.92 -4.16 25.74
N LEU A 19 -1.84 -5.42 26.19
CA LEU A 19 -2.73 -5.94 27.23
C LEU A 19 -2.49 -5.22 28.56
N THR A 20 -1.23 -5.08 28.96
CA THR A 20 -0.86 -4.42 30.22
C THR A 20 -1.33 -2.97 30.25
N THR A 21 -1.07 -2.20 29.19
CA THR A 21 -1.53 -0.80 29.09
C THR A 21 -3.05 -0.69 29.08
N SER A 22 -3.76 -1.58 28.37
CA SER A 22 -5.22 -1.60 28.35
C SER A 22 -5.81 -1.90 29.74
N ILE A 23 -5.23 -2.86 30.47
CA ILE A 23 -5.64 -3.17 31.85
C ILE A 23 -5.41 -1.96 32.76
N VAL A 24 -4.26 -1.30 32.66
CA VAL A 24 -3.94 -0.10 33.46
C VAL A 24 -4.92 1.03 33.15
N TYR A 25 -5.23 1.30 31.88
CA TYR A 25 -6.19 2.34 31.52
C TYR A 25 -7.63 2.04 31.98
N LEU A 26 -8.11 0.82 31.78
CA LEU A 26 -9.46 0.43 32.18
C LEU A 26 -9.61 0.42 33.71
N THR A 27 -8.64 -0.14 34.41
CA THR A 27 -8.64 -0.17 35.88
C THR A 27 -8.50 1.25 36.44
N GLY A 28 -7.62 2.07 35.86
CA GLY A 28 -7.46 3.47 36.24
C GLY A 28 -8.73 4.28 36.06
N ALA A 29 -9.45 4.11 34.95
CA ALA A 29 -10.73 4.77 34.72
C ALA A 29 -11.78 4.40 35.78
N VAL A 30 -11.89 3.10 36.13
CA VAL A 30 -12.80 2.62 37.17
C VAL A 30 -12.43 3.16 38.55
N LEU A 31 -11.15 3.10 38.92
CA LEU A 31 -10.67 3.55 40.23
C LEU A 31 -10.80 5.07 40.41
N ILE A 32 -10.49 5.86 39.39
CA ILE A 32 -10.67 7.32 39.45
C ILE A 32 -12.17 7.65 39.54
N GLY A 33 -13.00 6.98 38.74
CA GLY A 33 -14.45 7.18 38.75
C GLY A 33 -15.13 6.79 40.07
N SER A 34 -14.60 5.79 40.80
CA SER A 34 -15.14 5.40 42.10
C SER A 34 -14.60 6.23 43.28
N SER A 35 -13.42 6.83 43.14
CA SER A 35 -12.70 7.47 44.26
C SER A 35 -12.82 8.99 44.28
N VAL A 36 -13.13 9.63 43.15
CA VAL A 36 -13.13 11.10 43.00
C VAL A 36 -14.53 11.60 42.68
N ALA A 37 -14.97 12.66 43.35
CA ALA A 37 -16.28 13.27 43.08
C ALA A 37 -16.33 13.93 41.69
N GLU A 38 -17.52 13.91 41.08
CA GLU A 38 -17.80 14.39 39.71
C GLU A 38 -17.31 15.82 39.45
N MET A 39 -17.45 16.72 40.45
CA MET A 39 -17.03 18.11 40.36
C MET A 39 -15.53 18.26 40.05
N PHE A 40 -14.69 17.42 40.65
CA PHE A 40 -13.24 17.49 40.43
C PHE A 40 -12.83 16.87 39.09
N ILE A 41 -13.53 15.83 38.62
CA ILE A 41 -13.20 15.15 37.36
C ILE A 41 -13.52 16.03 36.14
N ARG A 42 -14.59 16.83 36.21
CA ARG A 42 -15.01 17.69 35.08
C ARG A 42 -14.18 18.96 34.93
N ASP A 43 -13.37 19.30 35.92
CA ASP A 43 -12.53 20.50 35.92
C ASP A 43 -11.11 20.18 35.45
N LYS A 44 -10.85 20.46 34.17
CA LYS A 44 -9.56 20.19 33.53
C LYS A 44 -8.39 20.90 34.21
N PHE A 45 -8.59 22.12 34.71
CA PHE A 45 -7.51 22.96 35.26
C PHE A 45 -7.46 22.90 36.79
N GLY A 46 -8.34 22.11 37.42
CA GLY A 46 -8.35 21.93 38.87
C GLY A 46 -8.68 23.20 39.64
N GLN A 47 -9.42 24.15 39.05
CA GLN A 47 -9.88 25.36 39.76
C GLN A 47 -10.67 25.01 41.02
N SER A 48 -11.48 23.96 40.93
CA SER A 48 -12.26 23.34 42.01
C SER A 48 -11.38 22.70 43.08
N ALA A 49 -10.13 22.34 42.73
CA ALA A 49 -9.13 21.75 43.62
C ALA A 49 -8.02 22.75 44.02
N MET A 50 -8.34 24.05 44.07
CA MET A 50 -7.39 25.13 44.39
C MET A 50 -6.19 25.22 43.42
N GLY A 51 -6.42 24.94 42.13
CA GLY A 51 -5.39 24.97 41.08
C GLY A 51 -4.44 23.77 41.10
N LYS A 52 -4.77 22.72 41.85
CA LYS A 52 -3.96 21.49 41.93
C LYS A 52 -4.45 20.44 40.94
N LEU A 53 -3.54 19.59 40.47
CA LEU A 53 -3.87 18.45 39.63
C LEU A 53 -4.58 17.37 40.46
N VAL A 54 -5.85 17.08 40.14
CA VAL A 54 -6.70 16.14 40.90
C VAL A 54 -6.06 14.76 41.05
N ILE A 55 -5.42 14.26 39.98
CA ILE A 55 -4.73 12.96 40.00
C ILE A 55 -3.50 12.98 40.93
N ALA A 56 -2.82 14.11 41.07
CA ALA A 56 -1.67 14.23 41.97
C ALA A 56 -2.10 14.19 43.44
N GLU A 57 -3.25 14.77 43.79
CA GLU A 57 -3.74 14.75 45.18
C GLU A 57 -4.18 13.34 45.63
N LEU A 58 -4.54 12.46 44.70
CA LEU A 58 -4.84 11.05 45.00
C LEU A 58 -3.58 10.21 45.27
N ALA A 59 -2.39 10.73 44.93
CA ALA A 59 -1.17 9.95 44.98
C ALA A 59 -0.56 9.87 46.38
N ILE A 60 -0.31 8.63 46.82
CA ILE A 60 0.42 8.31 48.05
C ILE A 60 1.85 7.91 47.63
N PRO A 61 2.93 8.41 48.27
CA PRO A 61 2.97 9.20 49.51
C PRO A 61 2.95 10.73 49.35
N HIS A 62 3.27 11.30 48.19
CA HIS A 62 3.31 12.76 47.99
C HIS A 62 2.90 13.17 46.57
N PRO A 63 2.05 14.22 46.39
CA PRO A 63 1.56 14.66 45.07
C PRO A 63 2.64 15.03 44.05
N LEU A 64 3.77 15.59 44.52
CA LEU A 64 4.90 15.97 43.65
C LEU A 64 5.49 14.80 42.86
N LEU A 65 5.34 13.55 43.33
CA LEU A 65 5.84 12.39 42.61
C LEU A 65 5.14 12.23 41.25
N ILE A 66 3.82 12.47 41.19
CA ILE A 66 3.08 12.44 39.93
C ILE A 66 3.49 13.58 39.02
N LEU A 67 3.72 14.78 39.57
CA LEU A 67 4.13 15.93 38.77
C LEU A 67 5.51 15.71 38.13
N ILE A 68 6.49 15.27 38.91
CA ILE A 68 7.85 14.96 38.43
C ILE A 68 7.81 13.76 37.47
N GLY A 69 7.03 12.73 37.80
CA GLY A 69 6.85 11.55 36.96
C GLY A 69 6.22 11.89 35.60
N CYS A 70 5.18 12.72 35.57
CA CYS A 70 4.53 13.16 34.35
C CYS A 70 5.46 14.06 33.50
N CYS A 71 6.18 14.99 34.13
CA CYS A 71 7.15 15.85 33.44
C CYS A 71 8.30 15.03 32.84
N SER A 72 8.91 14.13 33.62
CA SER A 72 9.98 13.26 33.10
C SER A 72 9.48 12.31 32.00
N SER A 73 8.29 11.75 32.15
CA SER A 73 7.67 10.87 31.13
C SER A 73 7.38 11.61 29.82
N THR A 74 6.82 12.83 29.89
CA THR A 74 6.50 13.64 28.70
C THR A 74 7.76 14.11 27.98
N ILE A 75 8.80 14.54 28.70
CA ILE A 75 10.11 14.86 28.13
C ILE A 75 10.71 13.63 27.43
N GLY A 76 10.69 12.46 28.10
CA GLY A 76 11.19 11.21 27.53
C GLY A 76 10.47 10.81 26.25
N ALA A 77 9.13 10.84 26.25
CA ALA A 77 8.32 10.55 25.07
C ALA A 77 8.56 11.55 23.92
N GLY A 78 8.73 12.84 24.26
CA GLY A 78 9.10 13.89 23.30
C GLY A 78 10.46 13.63 22.66
N MET A 79 11.48 13.30 23.46
CA MET A 79 12.83 12.98 22.97
C MET A 79 12.85 11.72 22.11
N GLN A 80 12.10 10.68 22.49
CA GLN A 80 11.96 9.47 21.69
C GLN A 80 11.34 9.78 20.32
N SER A 81 10.29 10.60 20.29
CA SER A 81 9.62 10.99 19.05
C SER A 81 10.53 11.86 18.17
N LEU A 82 11.27 12.79 18.78
CA LEU A 82 12.20 13.69 18.08
C LEU A 82 13.41 12.96 17.48
N THR A 83 13.83 11.84 18.06
CA THR A 83 14.91 11.01 17.52
C THR A 83 14.40 9.95 16.54
N GLY A 84 13.19 9.45 16.74
CA GLY A 84 12.56 8.43 15.89
C GLY A 84 12.11 8.97 14.53
N ALA A 85 11.39 10.09 14.50
CA ALA A 85 10.80 10.63 13.27
C ALA A 85 11.83 10.98 12.18
N PRO A 86 12.97 11.64 12.48
CA PRO A 86 14.00 11.93 11.47
C PRO A 86 14.62 10.66 10.87
N ARG A 87 14.81 9.61 11.69
CA ARG A 87 15.36 8.33 11.26
C ARG A 87 14.40 7.57 10.36
N LEU A 88 13.10 7.61 10.65
CA LEU A 88 12.07 7.08 9.75
C LEU A 88 12.05 7.82 8.41
N LEU A 89 12.09 9.16 8.44
CA LEU A 89 12.15 9.96 7.22
C LEU A 89 13.41 9.66 6.40
N GLN A 90 14.56 9.52 7.08
CA GLN A 90 15.82 9.20 6.44
C GLN A 90 15.79 7.80 5.79
N ALA A 91 15.22 6.79 6.47
CA ALA A 91 15.04 5.46 5.90
C ALA A 91 14.17 5.50 4.63
N ILE A 92 13.02 6.20 4.67
CA ILE A 92 12.15 6.37 3.50
C ILE A 92 12.87 7.08 2.34
N SER A 93 13.67 8.11 2.64
CA SER A 93 14.45 8.80 1.61
C SER A 93 15.59 7.96 1.04
N ALA A 94 16.12 6.99 1.80
CA ALA A 94 17.16 6.08 1.35
C ALA A 94 16.64 5.01 0.38
N ASP A 95 15.36 4.65 0.48
CA ASP A 95 14.70 3.72 -0.44
C ASP A 95 14.47 4.34 -1.84
N ASP A 96 14.68 5.65 -1.99
CA ASP A 96 14.55 6.40 -3.24
C ASP A 96 13.21 6.16 -3.97
N VAL A 97 12.15 6.04 -3.18
CA VAL A 97 10.77 5.87 -3.65
C VAL A 97 10.14 7.22 -4.02
N ILE A 98 10.56 8.28 -3.33
CA ILE A 98 10.01 9.63 -3.47
C ILE A 98 11.15 10.59 -3.85
N PRO A 99 11.29 10.98 -5.14
CA PRO A 99 12.42 11.76 -5.62
C PRO A 99 12.65 13.09 -4.89
N PHE A 100 11.59 13.77 -4.46
CA PHE A 100 11.71 15.05 -3.75
C PHE A 100 12.25 14.89 -2.33
N LEU A 101 12.21 13.69 -1.73
CA LEU A 101 12.74 13.42 -0.40
C LEU A 101 14.24 13.08 -0.39
N ARG A 102 14.87 12.92 -1.57
CA ARG A 102 16.32 12.64 -1.71
C ARG A 102 17.24 13.54 -0.86
N PRO A 103 16.99 14.85 -0.71
CA PRO A 103 17.86 15.70 0.11
C PRO A 103 17.97 15.26 1.57
N PHE A 104 16.98 14.53 2.10
CA PHE A 104 16.93 14.06 3.49
C PHE A 104 17.71 12.74 3.72
N GLN A 105 18.19 12.08 2.66
CA GLN A 105 18.99 10.86 2.76
C GLN A 105 20.38 11.10 3.36
N LYS A 106 20.92 12.32 3.20
CA LYS A 106 22.29 12.67 3.60
C LYS A 106 22.44 12.61 5.13
N THR A 107 23.33 11.74 5.59
CA THR A 107 23.77 11.63 6.98
C THR A 107 25.10 12.33 7.19
N ASP A 108 25.35 12.78 8.42
CA ASP A 108 26.65 13.28 8.85
C ASP A 108 27.63 12.11 9.14
N LYS A 109 28.90 12.40 9.41
CA LYS A 109 29.95 11.42 9.76
C LYS A 109 29.56 10.51 10.94
N ARG A 110 28.66 10.97 11.82
CA ARG A 110 28.14 10.22 12.98
C ARG A 110 26.89 9.38 12.68
N GLY A 111 26.40 9.39 11.44
CA GLY A 111 25.17 8.71 11.04
C GLY A 111 23.88 9.48 11.33
N GLU A 112 23.96 10.73 11.79
CA GLU A 112 22.79 11.53 12.17
C GLU A 112 22.19 12.30 10.97
N PRO A 113 20.86 12.22 10.74
CA PRO A 113 20.21 12.85 9.60
C PRO A 113 19.82 14.32 9.89
N ILE A 114 20.80 15.23 9.89
CA ILE A 114 20.63 16.64 10.31
C ILE A 114 19.49 17.36 9.57
N ARG A 115 19.36 17.13 8.25
CA ARG A 115 18.30 17.77 7.44
C ARG A 115 16.90 17.28 7.83
N ALA A 116 16.76 15.99 8.11
CA ALA A 116 15.50 15.41 8.57
C ALA A 116 15.16 15.93 9.99
N ILE A 117 16.16 16.07 10.86
CA ILE A 117 16.00 16.64 12.20
C ILE A 117 15.46 18.07 12.10
N PHE A 118 16.05 18.92 11.25
CA PHE A 118 15.58 20.30 11.07
C PHE A 118 14.13 20.36 10.57
N LEU A 119 13.76 19.47 9.63
CA LEU A 119 12.36 19.39 9.16
C LEU A 119 11.42 18.99 10.30
N THR A 120 11.77 17.97 11.10
CA THR A 120 10.92 17.57 12.23
C THR A 120 10.79 18.67 13.27
N LEU A 121 11.87 19.40 13.58
CA LEU A 121 11.82 20.55 14.49
C LEU A 121 10.91 21.66 13.94
N CYS A 122 10.96 21.93 12.64
CA CYS A 122 10.07 22.89 12.00
C CYS A 122 8.60 22.49 12.12
N ILE A 123 8.27 21.21 11.86
CA ILE A 123 6.90 20.69 12.00
C ILE A 123 6.45 20.75 13.47
N CYS A 124 7.30 20.36 14.42
CA CYS A 124 7.01 20.48 15.85
C CYS A 124 6.77 21.93 16.26
N TRP A 125 7.57 22.87 15.74
CA TRP A 125 7.41 24.30 16.00
C TRP A 125 6.06 24.82 15.52
N LEU A 126 5.60 24.43 14.33
CA LEU A 126 4.27 24.76 13.84
C LEU A 126 3.17 24.20 14.76
N GLY A 127 3.34 22.98 15.28
CA GLY A 127 2.42 22.40 16.26
C GLY A 127 2.35 23.20 17.55
N ILE A 128 3.48 23.68 18.07
CA ILE A 128 3.52 24.51 19.29
C ILE A 128 2.79 25.84 19.09
N LEU A 129 2.89 26.46 17.91
CA LEU A 129 2.23 27.73 17.60
C LEU A 129 0.69 27.67 17.62
N ILE A 130 0.09 26.49 17.38
CA ILE A 130 -1.37 26.30 17.42
C ILE A 130 -1.91 26.51 18.85
N ALA A 131 -1.09 26.31 19.89
CA ALA A 131 -1.36 26.58 21.31
C ALA A 131 -2.66 25.99 21.90
N VAL A 132 -3.33 25.07 21.19
CA VAL A 132 -4.55 24.37 21.63
C VAL A 132 -4.34 22.86 21.51
N ILE A 133 -4.20 22.21 22.66
CA ILE A 133 -3.84 20.78 22.75
C ILE A 133 -4.91 19.91 22.10
N GLU A 134 -6.19 20.22 22.28
CA GLU A 134 -7.33 19.45 21.76
C GLU A 134 -7.30 19.31 20.24
N ASN A 135 -7.03 20.43 19.55
CA ASN A 135 -6.95 20.44 18.08
C ASN A 135 -5.75 19.62 17.58
N ILE A 136 -4.61 19.74 18.27
CA ILE A 136 -3.40 18.98 17.94
C ILE A 136 -3.62 17.48 18.18
N THR A 137 -4.24 17.11 19.30
CA THR A 137 -4.57 15.71 19.61
C THR A 137 -5.48 15.12 18.55
N ALA A 138 -6.56 15.83 18.17
CA ALA A 138 -7.46 15.38 17.11
C ALA A 138 -6.70 15.15 15.79
N LEU A 139 -5.83 16.09 15.39
CA LEU A 139 -5.04 15.99 14.17
C LEU A 139 -4.05 14.80 14.19
N ILE A 140 -3.32 14.63 15.29
CA ILE A 140 -2.36 13.51 15.46
C ILE A 140 -3.09 12.16 15.42
N THR A 141 -4.25 12.06 16.07
CA THR A 141 -5.08 10.84 16.05
C THR A 141 -5.46 10.44 14.62
N GLN A 142 -5.79 11.39 13.73
CA GLN A 142 -6.11 11.07 12.34
C GLN A 142 -4.91 10.48 11.58
N PHE A 143 -3.70 11.01 11.78
CA PHE A 143 -2.49 10.45 11.16
C PHE A 143 -2.17 9.04 11.65
N PHE A 144 -2.29 8.77 12.96
CA PHE A 144 -2.09 7.42 13.50
C PHE A 144 -3.14 6.43 13.00
N LEU A 145 -4.42 6.83 12.99
CA LEU A 145 -5.49 5.99 12.45
C LEU A 145 -5.31 5.70 10.96
N MET A 146 -4.78 6.65 10.18
CA MET A 146 -4.47 6.43 8.77
C MET A 146 -3.34 5.40 8.59
N CYS A 147 -2.29 5.45 9.43
CA CYS A 147 -1.24 4.43 9.43
C CYS A 147 -1.80 3.04 9.78
N TYR A 148 -2.63 2.94 10.82
CA TYR A 148 -3.27 1.68 11.21
C TYR A 148 -4.25 1.16 10.15
N LEU A 149 -4.98 2.05 9.49
CA LEU A 149 -5.83 1.72 8.35
C LEU A 149 -4.97 1.15 7.20
N GLY A 150 -3.88 1.81 6.83
CA GLY A 150 -3.00 1.37 5.76
C GLY A 150 -2.42 -0.03 6.00
N VAL A 151 -1.93 -0.28 7.22
CA VAL A 151 -1.38 -1.59 7.61
C VAL A 151 -2.46 -2.68 7.57
N ASN A 152 -3.63 -2.42 8.16
CA ASN A 152 -4.73 -3.38 8.18
C ASN A 152 -5.30 -3.66 6.77
N ALA A 153 -5.49 -2.62 5.96
CA ALA A 153 -5.95 -2.76 4.60
C ALA A 153 -4.95 -3.54 3.74
N ALA A 154 -3.65 -3.26 3.86
CA ALA A 154 -2.60 -3.97 3.13
C ALA A 154 -2.58 -5.46 3.47
N CYS A 155 -2.59 -5.81 4.77
CA CYS A 155 -2.61 -7.20 5.23
C CYS A 155 -3.87 -7.96 4.75
N ALA A 156 -5.04 -7.32 4.82
CA ALA A 156 -6.28 -7.89 4.32
C ALA A 156 -6.25 -8.11 2.80
N LEU A 157 -5.83 -7.10 2.03
CA LEU A 157 -5.80 -7.15 0.57
C LEU A 157 -4.80 -8.18 0.05
N GLN A 158 -3.60 -8.24 0.62
CA GLN A 158 -2.58 -9.24 0.24
C GLN A 158 -3.04 -10.66 0.56
N SER A 159 -3.76 -10.86 1.67
CA SER A 159 -4.36 -12.16 2.02
C SER A 159 -5.48 -12.56 1.06
N LEU A 160 -6.36 -11.62 0.70
CA LEU A 160 -7.52 -11.88 -0.16
C LEU A 160 -7.11 -12.13 -1.62
N LEU A 161 -6.13 -11.37 -2.12
CA LEU A 161 -5.59 -11.52 -3.46
C LEU A 161 -4.63 -12.72 -3.59
N LYS A 162 -4.21 -13.31 -2.47
CA LYS A 162 -3.19 -14.36 -2.39
C LYS A 162 -1.90 -13.92 -3.10
N ALA A 163 -1.38 -12.75 -2.71
CA ALA A 163 -0.19 -12.19 -3.32
C ALA A 163 0.99 -13.20 -3.24
N PRO A 164 1.83 -13.36 -4.29
CA PRO A 164 2.79 -14.47 -4.38
C PRO A 164 3.81 -14.55 -3.23
N GLY A 165 4.20 -13.40 -2.66
CA GLY A 165 5.13 -13.30 -1.54
C GLY A 165 4.48 -13.30 -0.15
N TRP A 166 3.15 -13.30 -0.06
CA TRP A 166 2.45 -13.16 1.21
C TRP A 166 2.19 -14.53 1.86
N ARG A 167 2.91 -14.83 2.94
CA ARG A 167 2.78 -16.07 3.73
C ARG A 167 2.88 -15.76 5.23
N PRO A 168 1.80 -15.25 5.85
CA PRO A 168 1.82 -14.92 7.28
C PRO A 168 2.06 -16.19 8.10
N SER A 169 3.11 -16.18 8.91
CA SER A 169 3.50 -17.31 9.77
C SER A 169 2.82 -17.27 11.15
N PHE A 170 2.11 -16.17 11.48
CA PHE A 170 1.48 -15.97 12.78
C PHE A 170 0.20 -16.78 12.92
N ARG A 171 0.12 -17.59 13.99
CA ARG A 171 -0.96 -18.57 14.21
C ARG A 171 -2.37 -17.97 14.32
N TYR A 172 -2.51 -16.79 14.92
CA TYR A 172 -3.81 -16.15 15.14
C TYR A 172 -4.16 -15.10 14.08
N PHE A 173 -3.37 -15.02 13.01
CA PHE A 173 -3.67 -14.13 11.91
C PHE A 173 -4.84 -14.67 11.08
N HIS A 174 -5.86 -13.83 10.86
CA HIS A 174 -6.90 -14.09 9.88
C HIS A 174 -7.25 -12.79 9.14
N TRP A 175 -7.53 -12.88 7.84
CA TRP A 175 -7.81 -11.72 7.00
C TRP A 175 -9.01 -10.92 7.50
N SER A 176 -10.03 -11.58 8.06
CA SER A 176 -11.23 -10.93 8.60
C SER A 176 -10.95 -10.02 9.79
N LEU A 177 -9.98 -10.38 10.65
CA LEU A 177 -9.58 -9.57 11.79
C LEU A 177 -8.93 -8.26 11.31
N SER A 178 -8.13 -8.35 10.25
CA SER A 178 -7.49 -7.19 9.64
C SER A 178 -8.51 -6.30 8.91
N THR A 179 -9.50 -6.86 8.21
CA THR A 179 -10.60 -6.07 7.63
C THR A 179 -11.45 -5.38 8.69
N LEU A 180 -11.70 -6.05 9.83
CA LEU A 180 -12.42 -5.46 10.95
C LEU A 180 -11.63 -4.29 11.54
N GLY A 181 -10.32 -4.45 11.73
CA GLY A 181 -9.43 -3.38 12.19
C GLY A 181 -9.42 -2.17 11.26
N ALA A 182 -9.35 -2.39 9.94
CA ALA A 182 -9.45 -1.32 8.93
C ALA A 182 -10.79 -0.58 9.02
N PHE A 183 -11.90 -1.31 9.11
CA PHE A 183 -13.23 -0.73 9.25
C PHE A 183 -13.36 0.10 10.54
N LEU A 184 -12.87 -0.42 11.66
CA LEU A 184 -12.86 0.29 12.95
C LEU A 184 -12.02 1.57 12.88
N CYS A 185 -10.87 1.55 12.19
CA CYS A 185 -10.07 2.76 11.99
C CYS A 185 -10.86 3.83 11.25
N ILE A 186 -11.51 3.48 10.13
CA ILE A 186 -12.35 4.41 9.36
C ILE A 186 -13.50 4.94 10.24
N ALA A 187 -14.22 4.06 10.94
CA ALA A 187 -15.33 4.45 11.80
C ALA A 187 -14.88 5.47 12.86
N VAL A 188 -13.77 5.21 13.56
CA VAL A 188 -13.25 6.12 14.59
C VAL A 188 -12.76 7.45 13.99
N MET A 189 -12.13 7.42 12.80
CA MET A 189 -11.72 8.66 12.10
C MET A 189 -12.91 9.60 11.86
N PHE A 190 -14.01 9.07 11.30
CA PHE A 190 -15.22 9.83 11.00
C PHE A 190 -15.99 10.28 12.26
N ILE A 191 -16.03 9.44 13.31
CA ILE A 191 -16.65 9.79 14.60
C ILE A 191 -15.89 10.92 15.28
N SER A 192 -14.55 10.89 15.23
CA SER A 192 -13.70 11.87 15.91
C SER A 192 -13.77 13.25 15.24
N ALA A 193 -13.44 13.34 13.95
CA ALA A 193 -13.48 14.61 13.22
C ALA A 193 -13.56 14.35 11.70
N TRP A 194 -14.76 14.29 11.17
CA TRP A 194 -15.00 13.93 9.77
C TRP A 194 -14.28 14.83 8.75
N TYR A 195 -14.15 16.14 9.03
CA TYR A 195 -13.43 17.07 8.16
C TYR A 195 -11.95 16.71 8.03
N PHE A 196 -11.27 16.49 9.16
CA PHE A 196 -9.85 16.10 9.18
C PHE A 196 -9.66 14.69 8.62
N ALA A 197 -10.62 13.78 8.82
CA ALA A 197 -10.59 12.45 8.25
C ALA A 197 -10.60 12.47 6.71
N LEU A 198 -11.46 13.27 6.09
CA LEU A 198 -11.51 13.41 4.63
C LEU A 198 -10.18 13.93 4.08
N VAL A 199 -9.61 14.96 4.71
CA VAL A 199 -8.31 15.52 4.30
C VAL A 199 -7.20 14.48 4.44
N ALA A 200 -7.14 13.77 5.57
CA ALA A 200 -6.11 12.74 5.81
C ALA A 200 -6.20 11.58 4.80
N ILE A 201 -7.41 11.08 4.52
CA ILE A 201 -7.63 10.02 3.53
C ILE A 201 -7.23 10.49 2.13
N PHE A 202 -7.61 11.72 1.75
CA PHE A 202 -7.24 12.30 0.46
C PHE A 202 -5.71 12.41 0.29
N ILE A 203 -5.02 12.97 1.29
CA ILE A 203 -3.55 13.09 1.26
C ILE A 203 -2.91 11.70 1.18
N GLY A 204 -3.37 10.73 1.98
CA GLY A 204 -2.82 9.39 1.95
C GLY A 204 -3.04 8.67 0.61
N ALA A 205 -4.23 8.82 0.01
CA ALA A 205 -4.51 8.28 -1.32
C ALA A 205 -3.65 8.93 -2.42
N ALA A 206 -3.47 10.26 -2.35
CA ALA A 206 -2.61 10.99 -3.28
C ALA A 206 -1.15 10.54 -3.18
N VAL A 207 -0.62 10.39 -1.95
CA VAL A 207 0.74 9.89 -1.70
C VAL A 207 0.89 8.46 -2.21
N TYR A 208 -0.08 7.57 -1.94
CA TYR A 208 -0.06 6.20 -2.44
C TYR A 208 0.02 6.16 -3.98
N LYS A 209 -0.83 6.92 -4.65
CA LYS A 209 -0.84 7.01 -6.12
C LYS A 209 0.43 7.61 -6.69
N TYR A 210 0.99 8.62 -6.03
CA TYR A 210 2.26 9.20 -6.43
C TYR A 210 3.41 8.18 -6.34
N ILE A 211 3.48 7.42 -5.23
CA ILE A 211 4.50 6.37 -5.05
C ILE A 211 4.35 5.29 -6.12
N GLU A 212 3.12 4.86 -6.41
CA GLU A 212 2.83 3.86 -7.44
C GLU A 212 3.32 4.32 -8.83
N TYR A 213 3.07 5.59 -9.17
CA TYR A 213 3.53 6.19 -10.43
C TYR A 213 5.06 6.31 -10.51
N ALA A 214 5.70 6.86 -9.47
CA ALA A 214 7.15 7.04 -9.44
C ALA A 214 7.91 5.70 -9.45
N GLY A 215 7.35 4.68 -8.78
CA GLY A 215 7.89 3.31 -8.82
C GLY A 215 7.81 2.69 -10.21
N ALA A 216 6.67 2.85 -10.90
CA ALA A 216 6.49 2.36 -12.26
C ALA A 216 7.44 3.05 -13.27
N GLU A 217 7.64 4.36 -13.14
CA GLU A 217 8.58 5.11 -13.98
C GLU A 217 10.03 4.65 -13.78
N LYS A 218 10.42 4.34 -12.54
CA LYS A 218 11.76 3.85 -12.22
C LYS A 218 12.02 2.43 -12.73
N GLU A 219 11.05 1.53 -12.62
CA GLU A 219 11.19 0.14 -13.08
C GLU A 219 11.14 0.00 -14.61
N TRP A 220 10.28 0.77 -15.27
CA TRP A 220 9.90 0.55 -16.67
C TRP A 220 10.22 1.72 -17.61
N GLY A 221 10.75 2.84 -17.09
CA GLY A 221 11.14 4.04 -17.86
C GLY A 221 9.98 4.95 -18.29
N ASP A 222 8.73 4.46 -18.25
CA ASP A 222 7.50 5.21 -18.55
C ASP A 222 6.47 4.89 -17.47
N GLY A 223 6.05 5.88 -16.68
CA GLY A 223 5.20 5.65 -15.50
C GLY A 223 3.84 5.03 -15.82
N LEU A 224 3.16 5.47 -16.89
CA LEU A 224 1.83 4.95 -17.23
C LEU A 224 1.91 3.55 -17.86
N LYS A 225 2.84 3.34 -18.79
CA LYS A 225 3.05 2.00 -19.37
C LYS A 225 3.61 1.01 -18.35
N GLY A 226 4.49 1.48 -17.48
CA GLY A 226 5.06 0.71 -16.37
C GLY A 226 3.99 0.23 -15.40
N LEU A 227 2.98 1.07 -15.10
CA LEU A 227 1.86 0.68 -14.26
C LEU A 227 1.06 -0.46 -14.88
N ALA A 228 0.72 -0.33 -16.16
CA ALA A 228 0.00 -1.36 -16.90
C ALA A 228 0.79 -2.68 -16.95
N LEU A 229 2.11 -2.61 -17.12
CA LEU A 229 2.97 -3.77 -17.21
C LEU A 229 3.18 -4.45 -15.84
N SER A 230 3.33 -3.66 -14.78
CA SER A 230 3.39 -4.18 -13.39
C SER A 230 2.09 -4.90 -13.00
N ALA A 231 0.93 -4.30 -13.34
CA ALA A 231 -0.37 -4.94 -13.15
C ALA A 231 -0.50 -6.25 -13.94
N ALA A 232 -0.05 -6.27 -15.21
CA ALA A 232 -0.04 -7.47 -16.04
C ALA A 232 0.86 -8.58 -15.47
N ARG A 233 2.07 -8.23 -15.03
CA ARG A 233 3.01 -9.17 -14.39
C ARG A 233 2.41 -9.77 -13.11
N PHE A 234 1.82 -8.95 -12.26
CA PHE A 234 1.17 -9.42 -11.04
C PHE A 234 0.00 -10.37 -11.34
N ALA A 235 -0.82 -10.05 -12.33
CA ALA A 235 -1.91 -10.91 -12.77
C ALA A 235 -1.41 -12.26 -13.30
N LEU A 236 -0.36 -12.27 -14.14
CA LEU A 236 0.22 -13.50 -14.69
C LEU A 236 0.81 -14.41 -13.60
N LEU A 237 1.55 -13.86 -12.63
CA LEU A 237 2.10 -14.64 -11.50
C LEU A 237 0.99 -15.23 -10.61
N ASN A 238 -0.12 -14.50 -10.45
CA ASN A 238 -1.28 -15.00 -9.71
C ASN A 238 -2.05 -16.09 -10.45
N VAL A 239 -2.00 -16.12 -11.79
CA VAL A 239 -2.61 -17.19 -12.59
C VAL A 239 -1.77 -18.46 -12.49
N ASP A 240 -0.46 -18.36 -12.61
CA ASP A 240 0.47 -19.50 -12.55
C ASP A 240 0.39 -20.25 -11.20
N SER A 241 0.39 -19.49 -10.10
CA SER A 241 0.32 -20.03 -8.74
C SER A 241 -0.99 -20.74 -8.37
N ARG A 242 -2.08 -20.53 -9.13
CA ARG A 242 -3.42 -21.10 -8.79
C ARG A 242 -3.66 -22.52 -9.29
N GLY A 243 -2.75 -23.11 -10.08
CA GLY A 243 -2.80 -24.51 -10.47
C GLY A 243 -3.96 -24.87 -11.43
N ILE A 244 -3.72 -25.93 -12.21
CA ILE A 244 -4.54 -26.57 -13.26
C ILE A 244 -5.96 -26.01 -13.43
N MET A 245 -6.20 -25.31 -14.54
CA MET A 245 -7.54 -24.93 -15.02
C MET A 245 -8.46 -26.15 -14.95
N HIS A 246 -9.45 -26.12 -14.04
CA HIS A 246 -10.33 -27.26 -13.83
C HIS A 246 -11.07 -27.63 -15.12
N THR A 247 -10.95 -28.90 -15.53
CA THR A 247 -11.55 -29.48 -16.76
C THR A 247 -13.06 -29.33 -16.85
N ARG A 248 -13.74 -29.06 -15.72
CA ARG A 248 -15.20 -28.88 -15.63
C ARG A 248 -15.72 -27.61 -16.30
N ASN A 249 -14.88 -26.60 -16.57
CA ASN A 249 -15.33 -25.34 -17.18
C ASN A 249 -14.38 -24.92 -18.30
N TRP A 250 -14.32 -25.72 -19.36
CA TRP A 250 -13.45 -25.47 -20.51
C TRP A 250 -13.83 -24.16 -21.22
N ARG A 251 -12.82 -23.34 -21.48
CA ARG A 251 -12.91 -22.07 -22.24
C ARG A 251 -11.82 -22.12 -23.32
N PRO A 252 -12.17 -22.11 -24.62
CA PRO A 252 -11.18 -22.19 -25.68
C PRO A 252 -10.27 -20.97 -25.66
N GLN A 253 -8.96 -21.18 -25.51
CA GLN A 253 -7.93 -20.19 -25.84
C GLN A 253 -7.35 -20.60 -27.19
N ILE A 254 -7.41 -19.70 -28.17
CA ILE A 254 -7.20 -20.07 -29.57
C ILE A 254 -5.89 -19.46 -30.07
N LEU A 255 -5.04 -20.30 -30.64
CA LEU A 255 -3.94 -19.90 -31.50
C LEU A 255 -4.39 -20.05 -32.95
N VAL A 256 -4.39 -18.95 -33.68
CA VAL A 256 -4.81 -18.85 -35.08
C VAL A 256 -3.55 -18.76 -35.91
N LEU A 257 -3.27 -19.82 -36.67
CA LEU A 257 -2.20 -19.80 -37.66
C LEU A 257 -2.72 -19.07 -38.89
N TYR A 258 -2.23 -17.85 -39.09
CA TYR A 258 -2.65 -16.99 -40.18
C TYR A 258 -1.74 -17.22 -41.39
N PRO A 259 -2.30 -17.65 -42.54
CA PRO A 259 -1.50 -18.14 -43.65
C PRO A 259 -0.78 -17.00 -44.35
N SER A 260 0.53 -17.12 -44.60
CA SER A 260 1.35 -15.99 -45.08
C SER A 260 0.92 -15.44 -46.43
N LYS A 261 1.00 -14.11 -46.64
CA LYS A 261 0.77 -13.49 -47.95
C LYS A 261 1.68 -14.05 -49.05
N LYS A 262 2.89 -14.52 -48.71
CA LYS A 262 3.80 -15.12 -49.70
C LYS A 262 3.24 -16.42 -50.32
N MET A 263 2.28 -17.08 -49.68
CA MET A 263 1.58 -18.25 -50.23
C MET A 263 0.52 -17.87 -51.28
N GLU A 264 0.31 -16.58 -51.56
CA GLU A 264 -0.68 -16.11 -52.54
C GLU A 264 -0.37 -16.63 -53.96
N GLN A 265 0.91 -16.85 -54.27
CA GLN A 265 1.34 -17.47 -55.53
C GLN A 265 0.91 -18.94 -55.67
N LEU A 266 0.64 -19.62 -54.55
CA LEU A 266 0.29 -21.04 -54.51
C LEU A 266 -1.24 -21.27 -54.40
N TYR A 267 -1.99 -20.26 -53.95
CA TYR A 267 -3.43 -20.36 -53.68
C TYR A 267 -4.20 -19.13 -54.18
N SER A 268 -4.98 -19.28 -55.25
CA SER A 268 -5.78 -18.20 -55.85
C SER A 268 -6.89 -17.63 -54.95
N ASN A 269 -7.29 -18.34 -53.89
CA ASN A 269 -8.35 -17.94 -52.95
C ASN A 269 -7.83 -17.55 -51.55
N LEU A 270 -6.54 -17.24 -51.43
CA LEU A 270 -5.90 -16.99 -50.14
C LEU A 270 -6.50 -15.79 -49.39
N GLU A 271 -6.78 -14.69 -50.08
CA GLU A 271 -7.34 -13.48 -49.44
C GLU A 271 -8.72 -13.74 -48.82
N ASN A 272 -9.61 -14.44 -49.54
CA ASN A 272 -10.93 -14.83 -49.04
C ASN A 272 -10.81 -15.76 -47.83
N THR A 273 -9.84 -16.67 -47.85
CA THR A 273 -9.56 -17.59 -46.74
C THR A 273 -9.05 -16.84 -45.51
N ARG A 274 -8.12 -15.90 -45.70
CA ARG A 274 -7.60 -15.01 -44.65
C ARG A 274 -8.72 -14.20 -43.99
N LYS A 275 -9.60 -13.57 -44.78
CA LYS A 275 -10.75 -12.81 -44.28
C LYS A 275 -11.77 -13.71 -43.57
N GLY A 276 -12.09 -14.87 -44.16
CA GLY A 276 -13.02 -15.85 -43.57
C GLY A 276 -12.54 -16.40 -42.23
N LEU A 277 -11.24 -16.67 -42.10
CA LEU A 277 -10.62 -17.15 -40.86
C LEU A 277 -10.75 -16.13 -39.72
N LEU A 278 -10.45 -14.86 -39.99
CA LEU A 278 -10.59 -13.79 -39.00
C LEU A 278 -12.06 -13.58 -38.61
N ALA A 279 -12.98 -13.59 -39.58
CA ALA A 279 -14.42 -13.49 -39.31
C ALA A 279 -14.92 -14.65 -38.45
N PHE A 280 -14.48 -15.89 -38.73
CA PHE A 280 -14.81 -17.06 -37.94
C PHE A 280 -14.30 -16.93 -36.49
N VAL A 281 -13.05 -16.52 -36.30
CA VAL A 281 -12.46 -16.31 -34.98
C VAL A 281 -13.19 -15.21 -34.20
N ALA A 282 -13.55 -14.11 -34.88
CA ALA A 282 -14.31 -13.02 -34.29
C ALA A 282 -15.68 -13.49 -33.77
N GLN A 283 -16.39 -14.29 -34.56
CA GLN A 283 -17.69 -14.87 -34.18
C GLN A 283 -17.56 -15.90 -33.05
N LEU A 284 -16.56 -16.78 -33.13
CA LEU A 284 -16.34 -17.84 -32.15
C LEU A 284 -16.01 -17.28 -30.75
N LYS A 285 -15.24 -16.19 -30.68
CA LYS A 285 -14.78 -15.61 -29.41
C LYS A 285 -15.66 -14.45 -28.92
N ALA A 286 -16.44 -13.82 -29.79
CA ALA A 286 -17.26 -12.65 -29.48
C ALA A 286 -16.50 -11.57 -28.68
N GLY A 287 -15.20 -11.41 -28.98
CA GLY A 287 -14.30 -10.47 -28.31
C GLY A 287 -13.97 -10.79 -26.84
N LYS A 288 -14.08 -12.04 -26.39
CA LYS A 288 -13.76 -12.48 -25.01
C LYS A 288 -12.70 -13.60 -25.00
N GLY A 289 -11.90 -13.62 -23.92
CA GLY A 289 -10.83 -14.60 -23.71
C GLY A 289 -9.55 -14.29 -24.49
N LEU A 290 -8.59 -15.22 -24.47
CA LEU A 290 -7.31 -15.07 -25.14
C LEU A 290 -7.40 -15.59 -26.58
N THR A 291 -6.93 -14.77 -27.51
CA THR A 291 -6.74 -15.12 -28.93
C THR A 291 -5.33 -14.68 -29.32
N LEU A 292 -4.54 -15.60 -29.84
CA LEU A 292 -3.23 -15.37 -30.41
C LEU A 292 -3.31 -15.59 -31.91
N ILE A 293 -2.82 -14.65 -32.70
CA ILE A 293 -2.79 -14.75 -34.16
C ILE A 293 -1.33 -14.71 -34.57
N ALA A 294 -0.87 -15.78 -35.20
CA ALA A 294 0.53 -15.97 -35.57
C ALA A 294 0.65 -16.17 -37.08
N GLU A 295 1.45 -15.34 -37.74
CA GLU A 295 1.82 -15.52 -39.15
C GLU A 295 3.27 -16.03 -39.21
N CYS A 296 3.50 -17.16 -39.87
CA CYS A 296 4.85 -17.71 -40.06
C CYS A 296 5.36 -17.36 -41.46
N ILE A 297 6.56 -16.79 -41.55
CA ILE A 297 7.21 -16.45 -42.81
C ILE A 297 8.28 -17.49 -43.11
N GLU A 298 8.16 -18.17 -44.25
CA GLU A 298 9.18 -19.10 -44.70
C GLU A 298 10.41 -18.32 -45.21
N GLY A 299 11.58 -18.61 -44.63
CA GLY A 299 12.85 -18.00 -45.01
C GLY A 299 13.92 -18.11 -43.93
N GLN A 300 15.12 -17.61 -44.22
CA GLN A 300 16.23 -17.57 -43.25
C GLN A 300 16.18 -16.25 -42.48
N PHE A 301 16.00 -16.31 -41.15
CA PHE A 301 15.85 -15.12 -40.30
C PHE A 301 16.95 -14.06 -40.49
N ALA A 302 18.20 -14.49 -40.72
CA ALA A 302 19.33 -13.58 -40.94
C ALA A 302 19.24 -12.76 -42.24
N GLN A 303 18.46 -13.22 -43.22
CA GLN A 303 18.28 -12.58 -44.52
C GLN A 303 17.01 -11.71 -44.59
N ILE A 304 16.10 -11.87 -43.64
CA ILE A 304 14.85 -11.11 -43.58
C ILE A 304 15.12 -9.80 -42.83
N SER A 305 14.84 -8.67 -43.48
CA SER A 305 14.99 -7.37 -42.82
C SER A 305 13.99 -7.24 -41.66
N LYS A 306 14.44 -6.67 -40.54
CA LYS A 306 13.56 -6.32 -39.42
C LYS A 306 12.44 -5.36 -39.84
N SER A 307 12.68 -4.52 -40.86
CA SER A 307 11.65 -3.65 -41.45
C SER A 307 10.47 -4.45 -41.95
N ASP A 308 10.74 -5.53 -42.66
CA ASP A 308 9.72 -6.30 -43.38
C ASP A 308 8.83 -7.07 -42.39
N ILE A 309 9.44 -7.59 -41.31
CA ILE A 309 8.71 -8.23 -40.20
C ILE A 309 7.80 -7.20 -39.50
N CYS A 310 8.29 -5.98 -39.25
CA CYS A 310 7.48 -4.92 -38.65
C CYS A 310 6.29 -4.55 -39.55
N THR A 311 6.51 -4.38 -40.85
CA THR A 311 5.44 -4.05 -41.81
C THR A 311 4.37 -5.15 -41.83
N ILE A 312 4.76 -6.42 -41.91
CA ILE A 312 3.82 -7.55 -41.89
C ILE A 312 3.05 -7.61 -40.57
N LYS A 313 3.73 -7.33 -39.45
CA LYS A 313 3.09 -7.29 -38.13
C LYS A 313 2.07 -6.15 -38.01
N GLU A 314 2.35 -4.97 -38.56
CA GLU A 314 1.42 -3.85 -38.60
C GLU A 314 0.19 -4.16 -39.45
N GLU A 315 0.39 -4.70 -40.67
CA GLU A 315 -0.71 -5.13 -41.54
C GLU A 315 -1.60 -6.18 -40.88
N LEU A 316 -0.98 -7.16 -40.18
CA LEU A 316 -1.69 -8.17 -39.41
C LEU A 316 -2.52 -7.53 -38.29
N GLN A 317 -1.93 -6.60 -37.54
CA GLN A 317 -2.63 -5.90 -36.46
C GLN A 317 -3.82 -5.11 -36.98
N ASP A 318 -3.71 -4.47 -38.15
CA ASP A 318 -4.79 -3.69 -38.73
C ASP A 318 -5.94 -4.59 -39.23
N ALA A 319 -5.64 -5.70 -39.92
CA ALA A 319 -6.65 -6.68 -40.30
C ALA A 319 -7.41 -7.27 -39.09
N VAL A 320 -6.71 -7.45 -37.96
CA VAL A 320 -7.28 -7.96 -36.70
C VAL A 320 -8.15 -6.91 -36.02
N LYS A 321 -7.75 -5.63 -36.05
CA LYS A 321 -8.55 -4.49 -35.56
C LYS A 321 -9.83 -4.32 -36.39
N GLU A 322 -9.74 -4.37 -37.72
CA GLU A 322 -10.89 -4.30 -38.63
C GLU A 322 -11.92 -5.40 -38.33
N SER A 323 -11.43 -6.61 -38.03
CA SER A 323 -12.26 -7.76 -37.67
C SER A 323 -12.79 -7.71 -36.22
N ARG A 324 -12.51 -6.64 -35.47
CA ARG A 324 -12.90 -6.42 -34.07
C ARG A 324 -12.45 -7.54 -33.11
N ILE A 325 -11.33 -8.19 -33.42
CA ILE A 325 -10.77 -9.24 -32.57
C ILE A 325 -9.90 -8.59 -31.50
N ARG A 326 -10.12 -8.97 -30.24
CA ARG A 326 -9.24 -8.60 -29.12
C ARG A 326 -8.25 -9.75 -28.89
N GLY A 327 -7.00 -9.55 -29.30
CA GLY A 327 -5.97 -10.59 -29.23
C GLY A 327 -4.56 -10.03 -29.46
N PHE A 328 -3.58 -10.92 -29.37
CA PHE A 328 -2.18 -10.61 -29.62
C PHE A 328 -1.78 -11.11 -31.01
N CYS A 329 -0.98 -10.32 -31.72
CA CYS A 329 -0.48 -10.66 -33.04
C CYS A 329 1.04 -10.85 -32.98
N ASP A 330 1.53 -11.95 -33.50
CA ASP A 330 2.96 -12.20 -33.68
C ASP A 330 3.28 -12.71 -35.07
N VAL A 331 4.50 -12.43 -35.50
CA VAL A 331 5.05 -12.86 -36.77
C VAL A 331 6.34 -13.59 -36.46
N TRP A 332 6.43 -14.85 -36.92
CA TRP A 332 7.54 -15.77 -36.67
C TRP A 332 8.28 -16.09 -37.97
#